data_AF-A0A2S6NG70-F1
#
_entry.id   AF-A0A2S6NG70-F1
#
_cell.length_a   1.000
_cell.length_b   1.000
_cell.length_c   1.000
_cell.angle_alpha   90.00
_cell.angle_beta   90.00
_cell.angle_gamma   90.00
#
_symmetry.space_group_name_H-M   'P 1'
#
loop_
_entity.id
_entity.type
_entity.pdbx_description
1 polymer ?
#
loop_
_entity_poly.entity_id
_entity_poly.type
_entity_poly.pdbx_seq_one_letter_code
_entity_poly.pdbx_strand_id
1 'polypeptide(L)'
;MTDDQKTKLKLMLSQLAAFENGAMALDTLIPELEGLFSATALADADWREGFRDSWGDLEISYAFALDMGWKSLDEESEKLVSDAVAKLKTLVVEKLQKV
;
A
#
# COMPACT_ATOMS: atom_id res chain seq x y z
N MET A 1 -5.21 -16.61 11.78
CA MET A 1 -4.06 -15.75 11.43
C MET A 1 -2.88 -16.12 12.31
N THR A 2 -1.67 -16.24 11.77
CA THR A 2 -0.44 -16.50 12.52
C THR A 2 0.17 -15.22 13.08
N ASP A 3 1.06 -15.31 14.06
CA ASP A 3 1.78 -14.14 14.60
C ASP A 3 2.66 -13.45 13.54
N ASP A 4 3.25 -14.24 12.65
CA ASP A 4 4.01 -13.76 11.49
C ASP A 4 3.11 -12.94 10.53
N GLN A 5 1.93 -13.44 10.18
CA GLN A 5 0.95 -12.71 9.37
C GLN A 5 0.53 -11.40 10.05
N LYS A 6 0.25 -11.44 11.36
CA LYS A 6 -0.13 -10.26 12.14
C LYS A 6 0.98 -9.21 12.17
N THR A 7 2.23 -9.65 12.30
CA THR A 7 3.41 -8.78 12.30
C THR A 7 3.59 -8.07 10.96
N LYS A 8 3.43 -8.80 9.85
CA LYS A 8 3.50 -8.23 8.49
C LYS A 8 2.41 -7.20 8.24
N LEU A 9 1.16 -7.50 8.62
CA LEU A 9 0.05 -6.55 8.52
C LEU A 9 0.30 -5.28 9.35
N LYS A 10 0.84 -5.41 10.57
CA LYS A 10 1.22 -4.23 11.37
C LYS A 10 2.34 -3.41 10.72
N LEU A 11 3.31 -4.08 10.09
CA LEU A 11 4.39 -3.40 9.40
C LEU A 11 3.87 -2.63 8.17
N MET A 12 2.96 -3.22 7.39
CA MET A 12 2.27 -2.51 6.30
C MET A 12 1.59 -1.23 6.81
N LEU A 13 0.85 -1.30 7.93
CA LEU A 13 0.24 -0.09 8.53
C LEU A 13 1.27 0.96 8.93
N SER A 14 2.40 0.53 9.50
CA SER A 14 3.47 1.45 9.90
C SER A 14 4.08 2.15 8.69
N GLN A 15 4.25 1.46 7.57
CA GLN A 15 4.79 2.03 6.33
C GLN A 15 3.80 2.99 5.68
N LEU A 16 2.52 2.63 5.62
CA LEU A 16 1.46 3.52 5.13
C LEU A 16 1.37 4.80 5.97
N ALA A 17 1.47 4.70 7.30
CA ALA A 17 1.48 5.87 8.18
C ALA A 17 2.76 6.71 8.03
N ALA A 18 3.92 6.08 7.79
CA ALA A 18 5.16 6.78 7.49
C ALA A 18 5.12 7.52 6.16
N PHE A 19 4.41 6.99 5.17
CA PHE A 19 4.17 7.70 3.92
C PHE A 19 3.27 8.92 4.12
N GLU A 20 2.12 8.75 4.79
CA GLU A 20 1.18 9.85 5.04
C GLU A 20 1.79 11.02 5.83
N ASN A 21 2.74 10.74 6.73
CA ASN A 21 3.42 11.77 7.51
C ASN A 21 4.69 12.34 6.83
N GLY A 22 4.99 11.90 5.61
CA GLY A 22 6.15 12.35 4.83
C GLY A 22 7.50 11.77 5.27
N ALA A 23 7.53 10.81 6.19
CA ALA A 23 8.75 10.11 6.59
C ALA A 23 9.18 9.00 5.61
N MET A 24 8.33 8.65 4.65
CA MET A 24 8.60 7.66 3.60
C MET A 24 8.13 8.20 2.25
N ALA A 25 8.95 8.04 1.23
CA ALA A 25 8.62 8.41 -0.14
C ALA A 25 7.85 7.28 -0.87
N LEU A 26 7.08 7.63 -1.89
CA LEU A 26 6.25 6.68 -2.65
C LEU A 26 7.07 5.57 -3.32
N ASP A 27 8.24 5.94 -3.85
CA ASP A 27 9.21 5.03 -4.48
C ASP A 27 9.76 3.95 -3.54
N THR A 28 9.75 4.24 -2.24
CA THR A 28 10.13 3.32 -1.17
C THR A 28 8.93 2.51 -0.69
N LEU A 29 7.76 3.14 -0.58
CA LEU A 29 6.53 2.49 -0.11
C LEU A 29 6.10 1.32 -1.01
N ILE A 30 6.09 1.53 -2.33
CA ILE A 30 5.59 0.54 -3.31
C ILE A 30 6.30 -0.82 -3.17
N PRO A 31 7.64 -0.92 -3.28
CA PRO A 31 8.33 -2.21 -3.19
C PRO A 31 8.27 -2.82 -1.77
N GLU A 32 8.25 -1.99 -0.73
CA GLU A 32 8.10 -2.46 0.66
C GLU A 32 6.75 -3.16 0.88
N LEU A 33 5.65 -2.55 0.41
CA LEU A 33 4.32 -3.14 0.50
C LEU A 33 4.21 -4.43 -0.32
N GLU A 34 4.79 -4.47 -1.52
CA GLU A 34 4.79 -5.67 -2.37
C GLU A 34 5.53 -6.83 -1.69
N GLY A 35 6.70 -6.54 -1.11
CA GLY A 35 7.52 -7.51 -0.39
C GLY A 35 6.76 -8.10 0.81
N LEU A 36 6.15 -7.23 1.62
CA LEU A 36 5.33 -7.67 2.75
C LEU A 36 4.12 -8.48 2.28
N PHE A 37 3.40 -8.01 1.27
CA PHE A 37 2.21 -8.67 0.74
C PHE A 37 2.53 -10.08 0.23
N SER A 38 3.60 -10.21 -0.55
CA SER A 38 4.08 -11.48 -1.07
C SER A 38 4.52 -12.43 0.04
N ALA A 39 5.16 -11.90 1.10
CA ALA A 39 5.54 -12.67 2.28
C ALA A 39 4.36 -13.00 3.19
N THR A 40 3.21 -12.35 3.03
CA THR A 40 2.03 -12.60 3.86
C THR A 40 1.31 -13.85 3.33
N ALA A 41 1.47 -14.97 4.03
CA ALA A 41 0.86 -16.27 3.67
C ALA A 41 -0.67 -16.32 3.91
N LEU A 42 -1.39 -15.22 3.68
CA LEU A 42 -2.85 -15.15 3.79
C LEU A 42 -3.49 -15.78 2.55
N ALA A 43 -4.47 -16.66 2.76
CA ALA A 43 -5.20 -17.36 1.70
C ALA A 43 -6.53 -16.68 1.30
N ASP A 44 -6.87 -15.54 1.89
CA ASP A 44 -8.09 -14.80 1.58
C ASP A 44 -7.97 -14.13 0.21
N ALA A 45 -8.69 -14.66 -0.79
CA ALA A 45 -8.61 -14.20 -2.18
C ALA A 45 -9.13 -12.77 -2.34
N ASP A 46 -10.30 -12.46 -1.77
CA ASP A 46 -10.94 -11.14 -1.88
C ASP A 46 -10.06 -10.05 -1.27
N TRP A 47 -9.47 -10.31 -0.11
CA TRP A 47 -8.53 -9.38 0.50
C TRP A 47 -7.28 -9.17 -0.36
N ARG A 48 -6.76 -10.25 -0.96
CA ARG A 48 -5.57 -10.18 -1.81
C ARG A 48 -5.81 -9.41 -3.10
N GLU A 49 -6.99 -9.59 -3.70
CA GLU A 49 -7.42 -8.84 -4.88
C GLU A 49 -7.55 -7.35 -4.55
N GLY A 50 -8.31 -6.99 -3.50
CA GLY A 50 -8.46 -5.59 -3.10
C GLY A 50 -7.16 -4.91 -2.72
N PHE A 51 -6.22 -5.64 -2.10
CA PHE A 51 -4.88 -5.13 -1.83
C PHE A 51 -4.11 -4.86 -3.13
N ARG A 52 -4.12 -5.81 -4.08
CA ARG A 52 -3.42 -5.67 -5.37
C ARG A 52 -3.96 -4.52 -6.19
N ASP A 53 -5.27 -4.33 -6.25
CA ASP A 53 -5.88 -3.23 -6.99
C ASP A 53 -5.41 -1.88 -6.44
N SER A 54 -5.52 -1.72 -5.11
CA SER A 54 -5.10 -0.47 -4.46
C SER A 54 -3.57 -0.25 -4.53
N TRP A 55 -2.77 -1.31 -4.46
CA TRP A 55 -1.32 -1.22 -4.66
C TRP A 55 -0.96 -0.89 -6.11
N GLY A 56 -1.69 -1.45 -7.07
CA GLY A 56 -1.52 -1.16 -8.50
C GLY A 56 -1.81 0.30 -8.84
N ASP A 57 -2.81 0.91 -8.20
CA ASP A 57 -3.07 2.36 -8.32
C ASP A 57 -1.85 3.21 -7.91
N LEU A 58 -1.11 2.79 -6.86
CA LEU A 58 0.13 3.45 -6.45
C LEU A 58 1.23 3.29 -7.51
N GLU A 59 1.42 2.05 -7.98
CA GLU A 59 2.45 1.72 -8.97
C GLU A 59 2.23 2.47 -10.29
N ILE A 60 1.00 2.47 -10.80
CA ILE A 60 0.63 3.15 -12.05
C ILE A 60 0.84 4.66 -11.92
N SER A 61 0.38 5.28 -10.82
CA SER A 61 0.53 6.72 -10.61
C SER A 61 2.00 7.13 -10.54
N TYR A 62 2.82 6.34 -9.85
CA TYR A 62 4.25 6.58 -9.77
C TYR A 62 4.95 6.36 -11.11
N ALA A 63 4.65 5.28 -11.83
CA ALA A 63 5.20 4.99 -13.15
C ALA A 63 4.85 6.07 -14.18
N PHE A 64 3.62 6.58 -14.14
CA PHE A 64 3.18 7.68 -15.01
C PHE A 64 3.99 8.97 -14.75
N ALA A 65 4.19 9.33 -13.48
CA ALA A 65 5.00 10.51 -13.13
C ALA A 65 6.46 10.38 -13.59
N LEU A 66 7.03 9.17 -13.49
CA LEU A 66 8.37 8.88 -13.99
C LEU A 66 8.47 9.00 -15.51
N ASP A 67 7.50 8.45 -16.24
CA ASP A 67 7.45 8.52 -17.71
C ASP A 67 7.34 9.96 -18.21
N MET A 68 6.56 10.79 -17.51
CA MET A 68 6.41 12.22 -17.80
C MET A 68 7.60 13.07 -17.34
N GLY A 69 8.59 12.48 -16.67
CA GLY A 69 9.76 13.18 -16.15
C GLY A 69 9.43 14.18 -15.03
N TRP A 70 8.31 13.98 -14.34
CA TRP A 70 7.85 14.87 -13.29
C TRP A 70 8.64 14.67 -12.00
N LYS A 71 8.87 15.77 -11.28
CA LYS A 71 9.51 15.75 -9.96
C LYS A 71 8.50 15.56 -8.82
N SER A 72 7.22 15.73 -9.13
CA SER A 72 6.10 15.60 -8.21
C SER A 72 4.88 15.09 -8.97
N LEU A 73 3.96 14.45 -8.26
CA LEU A 73 2.67 14.07 -8.82
C LEU A 73 1.85 15.34 -9.12
N ASP A 74 0.95 15.26 -10.09
CA ASP A 74 -0.08 16.29 -10.27
C ASP A 74 -1.24 16.06 -9.28
N GLU A 75 -2.17 17.02 -9.19
CA GLU A 75 -3.27 16.97 -8.22
C GLU A 75 -4.15 15.70 -8.39
N GLU A 76 -4.33 15.25 -9.63
CA GLU A 76 -5.09 14.04 -9.93
C GLU A 76 -4.37 12.78 -9.43
N SER A 77 -3.07 12.65 -9.73
CA SER A 77 -2.26 11.52 -9.29
C SER A 77 -2.04 11.53 -7.77
N GLU A 78 -1.87 12.70 -7.16
CA GLU A 78 -1.82 12.84 -5.69
C GLU A 78 -3.11 12.35 -5.04
N LYS A 79 -4.26 12.67 -5.62
CA LYS A 79 -5.55 12.19 -5.13
C LYS A 79 -5.69 10.68 -5.27
N LEU A 80 -5.32 10.12 -6.41
CA LEU A 80 -5.35 8.66 -6.63
C LEU A 80 -4.46 7.94 -5.62
N VAL A 81 -3.25 8.45 -5.38
CA VAL A 81 -2.32 7.90 -4.38
C VAL A 81 -2.90 7.99 -2.97
N SER A 82 -3.48 9.14 -2.60
CA SER A 82 -4.13 9.32 -1.30
C SER A 82 -5.29 8.34 -1.08
N ASP A 83 -6.16 8.20 -2.08
CA ASP A 83 -7.30 7.27 -2.03
C ASP A 83 -6.83 5.81 -1.94
N ALA A 84 -5.79 5.43 -2.69
CA ALA A 84 -5.19 4.11 -2.65
C ALA A 84 -4.57 3.79 -1.28
N VAL A 85 -3.83 4.74 -0.68
CA VAL A 85 -3.26 4.58 0.67
C VAL A 85 -4.36 4.43 1.73
N ALA A 86 -5.43 5.22 1.64
CA ALA A 86 -6.56 5.11 2.54
C ALA A 86 -7.27 3.74 2.44
N LYS A 87 -7.47 3.23 1.22
CA LYS A 87 -8.03 1.88 0.97
C LYS A 87 -7.12 0.79 1.53
N LEU A 88 -5.81 0.84 1.26
CA LEU A 88 -4.84 -0.12 1.79
C LEU A 88 -4.85 -0.14 3.32
N LYS A 89 -4.85 1.02 3.98
CA LYS A 89 -4.96 1.09 5.44
C LYS A 89 -6.24 0.44 5.94
N THR A 90 -7.38 0.73 5.31
CA THR A 90 -8.67 0.16 5.68
C THR A 90 -8.66 -1.36 5.56
N LEU A 91 -8.21 -1.90 4.42
CA LEU A 91 -8.10 -3.34 4.19
C LEU A 91 -7.20 -4.02 5.22
N VAL A 92 -6.07 -3.42 5.57
CA VAL A 92 -5.13 -4.00 6.55
C VAL A 92 -5.71 -3.93 7.97
N VAL A 93 -6.36 -2.83 8.36
CA VAL A 93 -7.03 -2.69 9.67
C VAL A 93 -8.16 -3.71 9.82
N GLU A 94 -9.04 -3.81 8.82
CA GLU A 94 -10.14 -4.78 8.85
C GLU A 94 -9.61 -6.21 8.97
N LYS A 95 -8.52 -6.52 8.24
CA LYS A 95 -7.91 -7.85 8.31
C LYS A 95 -7.30 -8.15 9.68
N LEU A 96 -6.76 -7.13 10.35
CA LEU A 96 -6.26 -7.23 11.73
C LEU A 96 -7.36 -7.32 12.80
N GLN A 97 -8.58 -6.83 12.50
CA GLN A 97 -9.71 -6.85 13.43
C GLN A 97 -10.61 -8.08 13.31
N LYS A 98 -10.63 -8.76 12.15
CA LYS A 98 -11.37 -10.02 11.92
C LYS A 98 -10.70 -11.24 12.61
N VAL A 99 -10.24 -11.07 13.84
CA VAL A 99 -9.59 -12.09 14.68
C VAL A 99 -10.59 -12.64 15.68
#